data_AF-A0A506PFW2-F1
#
_entry.id   AF-A0A506PFW2-F1
#
_cell.length_a   1.000
_cell.length_b   1.000
_cell.length_c   1.000
_cell.angle_alpha   90.00
_cell.angle_beta   90.00
_cell.angle_gamma   90.00
#
_symmetry.space_group_name_H-M   'P 1'
#
loop_
_entity.id
_entity.type
_entity.pdbx_description
1 polymer ?
#
loop_
_entity_poly.entity_id
_entity_poly.type
_entity_poly.pdbx_seq_one_letter_code
_entity_poly.pdbx_strand_id
1 'polypeptide(L)'
;MKNYLISLFLLNIFMALAQNTYVPDEFDYLNHNYKYLDSNFNISIDSSSFNETIRKYKFIEERIITYRDSLSVVLMTEFGDWRRTRIAELRINYSWERVGHHLWKKENEIRQLGKQLNIEQPYRLQELFYYPEGNITVIKIIEDLRKELIEKFESEDLKTMDNANLMKFAFNRNPDVLNLKIAILHRKSIERFKDRHGRLPNESEKEKLGLSCGAENCCQLDN
;
A
#
# COMPACT_ATOMS: atom_id res chain seq x y z
N MET A 1 -52.49 -17.56 -35.86
CA MET A 1 -51.27 -17.07 -36.54
C MET A 1 -50.70 -15.96 -35.66
N LYS A 2 -49.59 -16.24 -34.97
CA LYS A 2 -48.25 -15.70 -35.27
C LYS A 2 -48.22 -14.16 -35.12
N ASN A 3 -47.39 -13.50 -34.32
CA ASN A 3 -46.09 -13.87 -33.78
C ASN A 3 -45.70 -12.94 -32.63
N TYR A 4 -44.94 -13.52 -31.70
CA TYR A 4 -43.93 -12.93 -30.83
C TYR A 4 -43.25 -11.64 -31.36
N LEU A 5 -43.33 -10.56 -30.59
CA LEU A 5 -42.28 -9.54 -30.45
C LEU A 5 -42.00 -9.45 -28.94
N ILE A 6 -41.21 -10.36 -28.35
CA ILE A 6 -39.75 -10.18 -28.15
C ILE A 6 -39.48 -8.74 -27.69
N SER A 7 -39.74 -8.40 -26.41
CA SER A 7 -38.83 -8.59 -25.26
C SER A 7 -37.35 -8.61 -25.66
N LEU A 8 -36.79 -7.43 -25.94
CA LEU A 8 -35.33 -7.25 -26.13
C LEU A 8 -34.93 -5.80 -25.84
N PHE A 9 -35.23 -5.31 -24.64
CA PHE A 9 -34.67 -4.03 -24.16
C PHE A 9 -34.45 -3.99 -22.64
N LEU A 10 -34.10 -5.15 -22.05
CA LEU A 10 -33.63 -5.25 -20.65
C LEU A 10 -32.45 -6.23 -20.53
N LEU A 11 -31.54 -6.20 -21.49
CA LEU A 11 -30.25 -6.90 -21.43
C LEU A 11 -29.15 -5.91 -21.84
N ASN A 12 -28.90 -4.92 -20.98
CA ASN A 12 -27.66 -4.13 -20.94
C ASN A 12 -27.66 -3.26 -19.66
N ILE A 13 -28.01 -3.85 -18.52
CA ILE A 13 -27.58 -3.36 -17.21
C ILE A 13 -26.56 -4.38 -16.70
N PHE A 14 -25.46 -3.87 -16.15
CA PHE A 14 -24.35 -4.60 -15.52
C PHE A 14 -23.27 -5.17 -16.44
N MET A 15 -22.45 -4.30 -17.04
CA MET A 15 -21.03 -4.63 -17.26
C MET A 15 -20.18 -3.37 -17.39
N ALA A 16 -20.18 -2.55 -16.34
CA ALA A 16 -19.14 -1.53 -16.13
C ALA A 16 -18.89 -1.31 -14.63
N LEU A 17 -18.97 -2.38 -13.84
CA LEU A 17 -18.05 -2.47 -12.71
C LEU A 17 -16.77 -2.99 -13.34
N ALA A 18 -15.86 -2.09 -13.71
CA ALA A 18 -14.47 -2.47 -13.89
C ALA A 18 -14.02 -3.02 -12.53
N GLN A 19 -14.19 -4.34 -12.34
CA GLN A 19 -13.44 -5.07 -11.34
C GLN A 19 -12.00 -4.77 -11.71
N ASN A 20 -11.34 -3.98 -10.86
CA ASN A 20 -9.98 -3.54 -11.05
C ASN A 20 -9.11 -4.78 -10.80
N THR A 21 -9.11 -5.70 -11.77
CA THR A 21 -8.34 -6.92 -11.71
C THR A 21 -6.88 -6.49 -11.69
N TYR A 22 -6.15 -6.98 -10.71
CA TYR A 22 -4.71 -6.75 -10.71
C TYR A 22 -4.12 -7.45 -11.94
N VAL A 23 -3.29 -6.72 -12.68
CA VAL A 23 -2.55 -7.25 -13.82
C VAL A 23 -1.08 -7.15 -13.42
N PRO A 24 -0.35 -8.28 -13.34
CA PRO A 24 1.09 -8.27 -13.10
C PRO A 24 1.76 -7.37 -14.14
N ASP A 25 2.73 -6.54 -13.72
CA ASP A 25 3.55 -5.78 -14.67
C ASP A 25 4.50 -6.75 -15.39
N GLU A 26 4.74 -6.54 -16.68
CA GLU A 26 5.65 -7.37 -17.48
C GLU A 26 7.11 -7.24 -17.03
N PHE A 27 7.47 -6.13 -16.36
CA PHE A 27 8.82 -5.88 -15.88
C PHE A 27 9.03 -6.31 -14.41
N ASP A 28 10.11 -7.06 -14.18
CA ASP A 28 10.53 -7.52 -12.85
C ASP A 28 11.48 -6.52 -12.18
N TYR A 29 10.92 -5.53 -11.49
CA TYR A 29 11.72 -4.53 -10.76
C TYR A 29 12.49 -5.11 -9.56
N LEU A 30 12.15 -6.28 -9.05
CA LEU A 30 12.78 -6.82 -7.83
C LEU A 30 13.99 -7.71 -8.12
N ASN A 31 14.09 -8.22 -9.34
CA ASN A 31 15.26 -8.96 -9.82
C ASN A 31 16.05 -8.21 -10.92
N HIS A 32 15.68 -6.96 -11.22
CA HIS A 32 16.42 -6.14 -12.18
C HIS A 32 17.83 -5.85 -11.68
N ASN A 33 18.82 -5.93 -12.57
CA ASN A 33 20.21 -5.59 -12.27
C ASN A 33 20.42 -4.09 -12.44
N TYR A 34 20.19 -3.33 -11.37
CA TYR A 34 20.32 -1.87 -11.34
C TYR A 34 21.78 -1.43 -11.44
N LYS A 35 22.02 -0.32 -12.16
CA LYS A 35 23.38 0.25 -12.25
C LYS A 35 23.90 0.78 -10.90
N TYR A 36 23.01 1.30 -10.07
CA TYR A 36 23.35 2.06 -8.86
C TYR A 36 22.68 1.52 -7.59
N LEU A 37 22.07 0.33 -7.64
CA LEU A 37 21.53 -0.35 -6.48
C LEU A 37 22.20 -1.73 -6.36
N ASP A 38 22.57 -2.14 -5.14
CA ASP A 38 23.00 -3.51 -4.89
C ASP A 38 21.81 -4.49 -4.79
N SER A 39 22.07 -5.77 -4.52
CA SER A 39 21.03 -6.80 -4.38
C SER A 39 20.09 -6.59 -3.19
N ASN A 40 20.48 -5.76 -2.22
CA ASN A 40 19.67 -5.35 -1.07
C ASN A 40 19.05 -3.95 -1.29
N PHE A 41 19.15 -3.42 -2.51
CA PHE A 41 18.73 -2.08 -2.92
C PHE A 41 19.46 -0.92 -2.22
N ASN A 42 20.64 -1.14 -1.65
CA ASN A 42 21.45 -0.03 -1.14
C ASN A 42 21.95 0.83 -2.31
N ILE A 43 21.84 2.15 -2.15
CA ILE A 43 22.23 3.12 -3.18
C ILE A 43 23.75 3.27 -3.23
N SER A 44 24.31 3.09 -4.41
CA SER A 44 25.71 3.38 -4.73
C SER A 44 25.78 4.21 -6.02
N ILE A 45 25.72 5.54 -5.87
CA ILE A 45 25.82 6.52 -6.96
C ILE A 45 26.75 7.65 -6.52
N ASP A 46 27.56 8.16 -7.45
CA ASP A 46 28.40 9.33 -7.19
C ASP A 46 27.57 10.62 -7.19
N SER A 47 28.03 11.62 -6.44
CA SER A 47 27.30 12.88 -6.28
C SER A 47 27.11 13.65 -7.61
N SER A 48 28.00 13.48 -8.59
CA SER A 48 27.86 14.15 -9.88
C SER A 48 26.67 13.58 -10.66
N SER A 49 26.60 12.25 -10.81
CA SER A 49 25.50 11.56 -11.48
C SER A 49 24.15 11.80 -10.78
N PHE A 50 24.15 11.82 -9.44
CA PHE A 50 22.96 12.09 -8.65
C PHE A 50 22.44 13.52 -8.90
N ASN A 51 23.32 14.52 -8.79
CA ASN A 51 22.96 15.93 -8.98
C ASN A 51 22.59 16.25 -10.43
N GLU A 52 23.20 15.58 -11.42
CA GLU A 52 22.78 15.67 -12.82
C GLU A 52 21.32 15.23 -12.97
N THR A 53 20.95 14.11 -12.35
CA THR A 53 19.58 13.59 -12.41
C THR A 53 18.59 14.56 -11.76
N ILE A 54 18.93 15.12 -10.59
CA ILE A 54 18.12 16.14 -9.91
C ILE A 54 17.82 17.31 -10.85
N ARG A 55 18.85 17.85 -11.51
CA ARG A 55 18.70 19.00 -12.42
C ARG A 55 17.93 18.63 -13.68
N LYS A 56 18.27 17.51 -14.31
CA LYS A 56 17.67 17.04 -15.57
C LYS A 56 16.17 16.77 -15.43
N TYR A 57 15.78 16.13 -14.34
CA TYR A 57 14.39 15.75 -14.07
C TYR A 57 13.67 16.71 -13.12
N LYS A 58 14.31 17.83 -12.76
CA LYS A 58 13.73 18.91 -11.94
C LYS A 58 13.19 18.42 -10.58
N PHE A 59 13.93 17.55 -9.91
CA PHE A 59 13.65 17.26 -8.51
C PHE A 59 13.88 18.52 -7.67
N ILE A 60 13.08 18.68 -6.61
CA ILE A 60 13.25 19.77 -5.64
C ILE A 60 14.24 19.26 -4.59
N GLU A 61 15.46 19.79 -4.61
CA GLU A 61 16.59 19.30 -3.81
C GLU A 61 16.27 19.30 -2.31
N GLU A 62 15.60 20.33 -1.82
CA GLU A 62 15.22 20.49 -0.41
C GLU A 62 14.20 19.44 0.07
N ARG A 63 13.57 18.70 -0.86
CA ARG A 63 12.63 17.62 -0.54
C ARG A 63 13.29 16.24 -0.55
N ILE A 64 14.55 16.12 -0.95
CA ILE A 64 15.28 14.85 -0.96
C ILE A 64 15.98 14.68 0.38
N ILE A 65 15.25 14.14 1.35
CA ILE A 65 15.73 14.04 2.74
C ILE A 65 15.72 12.61 3.27
N THR A 66 14.96 11.71 2.62
CA THR A 66 14.86 10.31 3.02
C THR A 66 15.56 9.40 2.02
N TYR A 67 15.82 8.15 2.46
CA TYR A 67 16.22 7.07 1.57
C TYR A 67 15.26 6.92 0.39
N ARG A 68 13.95 7.01 0.65
CA ARG A 68 12.92 6.88 -0.37
C ARG A 68 13.05 7.95 -1.45
N ASP A 69 13.26 9.20 -1.06
CA ASP A 69 13.44 10.30 -2.02
C ASP A 69 14.71 10.10 -2.86
N SER A 70 15.78 9.64 -2.20
CA SER A 70 17.05 9.32 -2.87
C SER A 70 16.89 8.16 -3.85
N LEU A 71 16.13 7.13 -3.48
CA LEU A 71 15.82 6.00 -4.33
C LEU A 71 15.04 6.45 -5.58
N SER A 72 14.07 7.37 -5.45
CA SER A 72 13.34 7.90 -6.60
C SER A 72 14.27 8.60 -7.60
N VAL A 73 15.27 9.34 -7.12
CA VAL A 73 16.28 9.96 -7.99
C VAL A 73 17.11 8.89 -8.70
N VAL A 74 17.62 7.91 -7.96
CA VAL A 74 18.45 6.83 -8.53
C VAL A 74 17.70 5.99 -9.57
N LEU A 75 16.46 5.63 -9.27
CA LEU A 75 15.59 4.90 -10.20
C LEU A 75 15.24 5.75 -11.43
N MET A 76 15.13 7.07 -11.28
CA MET A 76 14.97 7.98 -12.41
C MET A 76 16.23 8.02 -13.29
N THR A 77 17.43 7.96 -12.70
CA THR A 77 18.68 7.83 -13.47
C THR A 77 18.68 6.56 -14.32
N GLU A 78 18.18 5.45 -13.76
CA GLU A 78 18.10 4.14 -14.43
C GLU A 78 17.08 4.13 -15.57
N PHE A 79 15.84 4.55 -15.29
CA PHE A 79 14.73 4.36 -16.22
C PHE A 79 14.42 5.57 -17.10
N GLY A 80 14.73 6.78 -16.64
CA GLY A 80 14.33 8.03 -17.29
C GLY A 80 12.82 8.22 -17.44
N ASP A 81 12.01 7.40 -16.75
CA ASP A 81 10.56 7.34 -16.84
C ASP A 81 9.92 7.38 -15.45
N TRP A 82 9.02 8.36 -15.23
CA TRP A 82 8.37 8.59 -13.94
C TRP A 82 7.46 7.46 -13.51
N ARG A 83 6.80 6.78 -14.45
CA ARG A 83 5.88 5.68 -14.13
C ARG A 83 6.68 4.47 -13.66
N ARG A 84 7.70 4.05 -14.40
CA ARG A 84 8.60 2.94 -14.02
C ARG A 84 9.30 3.22 -12.71
N THR A 85 9.83 4.44 -12.54
CA THR A 85 10.43 4.91 -11.28
C THR A 85 9.48 4.72 -10.10
N ARG A 86 8.24 5.21 -10.24
CA ARG A 86 7.23 5.09 -9.18
C ARG A 86 6.88 3.64 -8.87
N ILE A 87 6.73 2.79 -9.89
CA ILE A 87 6.40 1.37 -9.68
C ILE A 87 7.55 0.67 -8.97
N ALA A 88 8.78 0.82 -9.45
CA ALA A 88 9.99 0.26 -8.84
C ALA A 88 10.13 0.70 -7.37
N GLU A 89 10.01 2.00 -7.11
CA GLU A 89 10.10 2.58 -5.76
C GLU A 89 9.06 1.98 -4.81
N LEU A 90 7.81 1.80 -5.27
CA LEU A 90 6.74 1.21 -4.47
C LEU A 90 6.97 -0.26 -4.15
N ARG A 91 7.58 -1.02 -5.07
CA ARG A 91 7.87 -2.44 -4.89
C ARG A 91 9.09 -2.66 -3.99
N ILE A 92 10.16 -1.90 -4.21
CA ILE A 92 11.39 -1.96 -3.43
C ILE A 92 11.15 -1.53 -1.98
N ASN A 93 10.41 -0.44 -1.76
CA ASN A 93 10.09 0.03 -0.40
C ASN A 93 8.90 -0.69 0.26
N TYR A 94 8.36 -1.75 -0.36
CA TYR A 94 7.23 -2.45 0.24
C TYR A 94 7.69 -3.21 1.48
N SER A 95 6.97 -3.07 2.60
CA SER A 95 7.37 -3.66 3.87
C SER A 95 6.60 -4.94 4.20
N TRP A 96 7.23 -5.81 5.00
CA TRP A 96 6.57 -7.00 5.57
C TRP A 96 5.37 -6.62 6.45
N GLU A 97 5.49 -5.53 7.21
CA GLU A 97 4.39 -4.98 8.01
C GLU A 97 3.17 -4.67 7.15
N ARG A 98 3.37 -4.08 5.97
CA ARG A 98 2.26 -3.75 5.06
C ARG A 98 1.56 -5.01 4.54
N VAL A 99 2.29 -6.08 4.23
CA VAL A 99 1.68 -7.39 3.91
C VAL A 99 0.87 -7.89 5.11
N GLY A 100 1.41 -7.73 6.32
CA GLY A 100 0.73 -8.06 7.58
C GLY A 100 -0.60 -7.34 7.73
N HIS A 101 -0.66 -6.04 7.42
CA HIS A 101 -1.91 -5.30 7.44
C HIS A 101 -2.95 -5.81 6.44
N HIS A 102 -2.52 -6.28 5.27
CA HIS A 102 -3.42 -6.89 4.29
C HIS A 102 -3.95 -8.26 4.72
N LEU A 103 -3.18 -9.00 5.52
CA LEU A 103 -3.52 -10.35 5.98
C LEU A 103 -3.97 -10.40 7.44
N TRP A 104 -4.07 -9.26 8.11
CA TRP A 104 -4.37 -9.15 9.55
C TRP A 104 -3.44 -9.99 10.44
N LYS A 105 -2.16 -9.97 10.11
CA LYS A 105 -1.08 -10.68 10.82
C LYS A 105 0.02 -9.73 11.23
N LYS A 106 0.77 -10.10 12.27
CA LYS A 106 1.95 -9.34 12.68
C LYS A 106 3.10 -9.53 11.71
N GLU A 107 4.00 -8.55 11.65
CA GLU A 107 5.16 -8.58 10.75
C GLU A 107 6.02 -9.84 10.92
N ASN A 108 6.24 -10.30 12.15
CA ASN A 108 7.04 -11.49 12.44
C ASN A 108 6.41 -12.77 11.85
N GLU A 109 5.09 -12.90 11.89
CA GLU A 109 4.36 -14.02 11.27
C GLU A 109 4.52 -13.99 9.74
N ILE A 110 4.40 -12.80 9.14
CA ILE A 110 4.59 -12.63 7.70
C ILE A 110 6.02 -12.96 7.27
N ARG A 111 7.03 -12.51 8.03
CA ARG A 111 8.43 -12.86 7.74
C ARG A 111 8.67 -14.37 7.82
N GLN A 112 8.05 -15.05 8.78
CA GLN A 112 8.13 -16.51 8.88
C GLN A 112 7.46 -17.18 7.67
N LEU A 113 6.30 -16.68 7.24
CA LEU A 113 5.62 -17.17 6.05
C LEU A 113 6.46 -16.96 4.78
N GLY A 114 7.08 -15.79 4.62
CA GLY A 114 8.01 -15.52 3.52
C GLY A 114 9.14 -16.55 3.46
N LYS A 115 9.75 -16.87 4.61
CA LYS A 115 10.77 -17.93 4.71
C LYS A 115 10.23 -19.32 4.31
N GLN A 116 9.04 -19.68 4.77
CA GLN A 116 8.41 -20.98 4.44
C GLN A 116 8.13 -21.12 2.94
N LEU A 117 7.79 -20.01 2.28
CA LEU A 117 7.50 -19.96 0.86
C LEU A 117 8.74 -19.64 0.00
N ASN A 118 9.92 -19.52 0.61
CA ASN A 118 11.16 -19.12 -0.05
C ASN A 118 11.04 -17.78 -0.82
N ILE A 119 10.39 -16.80 -0.18
CA ILE A 119 10.21 -15.44 -0.70
C ILE A 119 10.95 -14.46 0.19
N GLU A 120 11.87 -13.70 -0.40
CA GLU A 120 12.71 -12.74 0.30
C GLU A 120 12.17 -11.30 0.23
N GLN A 121 11.43 -10.97 -0.82
CA GLN A 121 10.88 -9.63 -1.02
C GLN A 121 9.40 -9.55 -0.59
N PRO A 122 9.02 -8.60 0.29
CA PRO A 122 7.64 -8.47 0.79
C PRO A 122 6.61 -8.31 -0.33
N TYR A 123 6.94 -7.55 -1.36
CA TYR A 123 6.01 -7.32 -2.48
C TYR A 123 5.74 -8.60 -3.27
N ARG A 124 6.73 -9.49 -3.44
CA ARG A 124 6.50 -10.80 -4.08
C ARG A 124 5.52 -11.65 -3.29
N LEU A 125 5.60 -11.61 -1.96
CA LEU A 125 4.63 -12.30 -1.12
C LEU A 125 3.22 -11.71 -1.31
N GLN A 126 3.10 -10.38 -1.37
CA GLN A 126 1.82 -9.71 -1.65
C GLN A 126 1.22 -10.14 -3.00
N GLU A 127 2.04 -10.21 -4.06
CA GLU A 127 1.61 -10.64 -5.39
C GLU A 127 1.07 -12.07 -5.37
N LEU A 128 1.77 -12.98 -4.69
CA LEU A 128 1.35 -14.37 -4.55
C LEU A 128 -0.02 -14.47 -3.83
N PHE A 129 -0.32 -13.58 -2.90
CA PHE A 129 -1.64 -13.58 -2.25
C PHE A 129 -2.76 -13.06 -3.15
N TYR A 130 -2.47 -12.10 -4.03
CA TYR A 130 -3.43 -11.68 -5.05
C TYR A 130 -3.67 -12.79 -6.08
N TYR A 131 -2.64 -13.52 -6.47
CA TYR A 131 -2.68 -14.60 -7.45
C TYR A 131 -1.94 -15.83 -6.92
N PRO A 132 -2.62 -16.72 -6.18
CA PRO A 132 -1.95 -17.87 -5.55
C PRO A 132 -1.35 -18.90 -6.50
N GLU A 133 -1.68 -18.86 -7.80
CA GLU A 133 -1.19 -19.81 -8.82
C GLU A 133 -1.27 -21.30 -8.40
N GLY A 134 -2.32 -21.66 -7.66
CA GLY A 134 -2.52 -23.03 -7.16
C GLY A 134 -1.76 -23.38 -5.87
N ASN A 135 -1.06 -22.42 -5.25
CA ASN A 135 -0.41 -22.60 -3.97
C ASN A 135 -1.45 -22.83 -2.85
N ILE A 136 -1.60 -24.09 -2.43
CA ILE A 136 -2.61 -24.54 -1.45
C ILE A 136 -2.46 -23.81 -0.11
N THR A 137 -1.23 -23.58 0.35
CA THR A 137 -0.96 -22.88 1.61
C THR A 137 -1.49 -21.45 1.57
N VAL A 138 -1.22 -20.73 0.48
CA VAL A 138 -1.67 -19.35 0.28
C VAL A 138 -3.19 -19.28 0.14
N ILE A 139 -3.79 -20.19 -0.63
CA ILE A 139 -5.24 -20.31 -0.77
C ILE A 139 -5.90 -20.49 0.60
N LYS A 140 -5.37 -21.40 1.43
CA LYS A 140 -5.90 -21.63 2.78
C LYS A 140 -5.83 -20.37 3.65
N ILE A 141 -4.71 -19.66 3.63
CA ILE A 141 -4.55 -18.42 4.41
C ILE A 141 -5.56 -17.35 3.97
N ILE A 142 -5.82 -17.23 2.67
CA ILE A 142 -6.83 -16.29 2.15
C ILE A 142 -8.24 -16.68 2.59
N GLU A 143 -8.57 -17.97 2.57
CA GLU A 143 -9.88 -18.44 3.04
C GLU A 143 -10.06 -18.26 4.56
N ASP A 144 -8.99 -18.48 5.34
CA ASP A 144 -8.99 -18.20 6.78
C ASP A 144 -9.21 -16.68 7.04
N LEU A 145 -8.51 -15.80 6.31
CA LEU A 145 -8.73 -14.36 6.35
C LEU A 145 -10.16 -13.98 5.97
N ARG A 146 -10.70 -14.57 4.89
CA ARG A 146 -12.07 -14.32 4.44
C ARG A 146 -13.08 -14.65 5.53
N LYS A 147 -12.92 -15.83 6.15
CA LYS A 147 -13.77 -16.28 7.25
C LYS A 147 -13.70 -15.32 8.45
N GLU A 148 -12.50 -14.92 8.85
CA GLU A 148 -12.29 -13.97 9.95
C GLU A 148 -12.99 -12.63 9.68
N LEU A 149 -12.87 -12.11 8.45
CA LEU A 149 -13.50 -10.84 8.08
C LEU A 149 -15.04 -10.96 7.99
N ILE A 150 -15.58 -12.08 7.50
CA ILE A 150 -17.03 -12.34 7.49
C ILE A 150 -17.57 -12.37 8.93
N GLU A 151 -16.90 -13.08 9.83
CA GLU A 151 -17.31 -13.18 11.23
C GLU A 151 -17.28 -11.81 11.92
N LYS A 152 -16.29 -10.98 11.60
CA LYS A 152 -16.13 -9.67 12.25
C LYS A 152 -17.03 -8.57 11.70
N PHE A 153 -17.35 -8.60 10.41
CA PHE A 153 -18.07 -7.51 9.74
C PHE A 153 -19.46 -7.90 9.26
N GLU A 154 -19.87 -9.16 9.43
CA GLU A 154 -21.18 -9.70 9.04
C GLU A 154 -21.58 -9.34 7.61
N SER A 155 -20.59 -9.31 6.70
CA SER A 155 -20.78 -8.85 5.32
C SER A 155 -20.79 -10.01 4.33
N GLU A 156 -21.94 -10.22 3.70
CA GLU A 156 -22.13 -11.25 2.66
C GLU A 156 -21.28 -11.00 1.41
N ASP A 157 -20.99 -9.73 1.08
CA ASP A 157 -20.15 -9.36 -0.07
C ASP A 157 -18.74 -9.97 0.03
N LEU A 158 -18.25 -10.24 1.24
CA LEU A 158 -16.95 -10.86 1.46
C LEU A 158 -16.89 -12.32 1.02
N LYS A 159 -18.03 -13.01 0.82
CA LYS A 159 -18.04 -14.42 0.39
C LYS A 159 -17.60 -14.59 -1.06
N THR A 160 -17.87 -13.60 -1.91
CA THR A 160 -17.65 -13.68 -3.36
C THR A 160 -16.55 -12.73 -3.85
N MET A 161 -16.00 -11.91 -2.96
CA MET A 161 -14.94 -10.95 -3.27
C MET A 161 -13.66 -11.67 -3.76
N ASP A 162 -13.06 -11.23 -4.86
CA ASP A 162 -11.75 -11.74 -5.27
C ASP A 162 -10.66 -11.39 -4.24
N ASN A 163 -9.50 -12.07 -4.32
CA ASN A 163 -8.43 -11.93 -3.34
C ASN A 163 -7.88 -10.50 -3.24
N ALA A 164 -7.73 -9.81 -4.37
CA ALA A 164 -7.21 -8.45 -4.39
C ALA A 164 -8.15 -7.48 -3.67
N ASN A 165 -9.46 -7.59 -3.93
CA ASN A 165 -10.47 -6.80 -3.26
C ASN A 165 -10.63 -7.19 -1.79
N LEU A 166 -10.53 -8.48 -1.45
CA LEU A 166 -10.57 -8.97 -0.06
C LEU A 166 -9.41 -8.38 0.76
N MET A 167 -8.19 -8.47 0.25
CA MET A 167 -7.01 -7.92 0.93
C MET A 167 -7.04 -6.39 1.00
N LYS A 168 -7.62 -5.71 0.00
CA LYS A 168 -7.87 -4.27 0.06
C LYS A 168 -8.89 -3.92 1.14
N PHE A 169 -9.97 -4.71 1.25
CA PHE A 169 -10.96 -4.57 2.32
C PHE A 169 -10.30 -4.76 3.69
N ALA A 170 -9.54 -5.84 3.84
CA ALA A 170 -8.79 -6.16 5.06
C ALA A 170 -7.89 -5.00 5.48
N PHE A 171 -7.03 -4.50 4.58
CA PHE A 171 -6.14 -3.37 4.87
C PHE A 171 -6.89 -2.12 5.31
N ASN A 172 -8.00 -1.79 4.64
CA ASN A 172 -8.77 -0.59 4.97
C ASN A 172 -9.49 -0.68 6.32
N ARG A 173 -9.72 -1.89 6.82
CA ARG A 173 -10.36 -2.16 8.12
C ARG A 173 -9.38 -2.61 9.19
N ASN A 174 -8.10 -2.77 8.86
CA ASN A 174 -7.07 -3.18 9.80
C ASN A 174 -6.91 -2.11 10.92
N PRO A 175 -7.01 -2.48 12.21
CA PRO A 175 -6.94 -1.52 13.32
C PRO A 175 -5.65 -0.69 13.34
N ASP A 176 -4.50 -1.30 13.08
CA ASP A 176 -3.21 -0.61 13.08
C ASP A 176 -3.16 0.44 11.96
N VAL A 177 -3.67 0.09 10.77
CA VAL A 177 -3.79 1.03 9.65
C VAL A 177 -4.74 2.19 9.97
N LEU A 178 -5.85 1.92 10.65
CA LEU A 178 -6.79 2.97 11.07
C LEU A 178 -6.14 3.91 12.08
N ASN A 179 -5.43 3.38 13.08
CA ASN A 179 -4.69 4.16 14.07
C ASN A 179 -3.60 5.02 13.41
N LEU A 180 -2.84 4.47 12.46
CA LEU A 180 -1.84 5.22 11.69
C LEU A 180 -2.49 6.36 10.89
N LYS A 181 -3.63 6.12 10.24
CA LYS A 181 -4.36 7.16 9.51
C LYS A 181 -4.81 8.28 10.44
N ILE A 182 -5.36 7.95 11.62
CA ILE A 182 -5.77 8.92 12.65
C ILE A 182 -4.56 9.74 13.11
N ALA A 183 -3.45 9.09 13.46
CA ALA A 183 -2.22 9.75 13.89
C ALA A 183 -1.66 10.73 12.83
N ILE A 184 -1.70 10.34 11.55
CA ILE A 184 -1.28 11.21 10.43
C ILE A 184 -2.20 12.42 10.30
N LEU A 185 -3.52 12.23 10.40
CA LEU A 185 -4.48 13.34 10.37
C LEU A 185 -4.26 14.29 11.55
N HIS A 186 -4.00 13.75 12.73
CA HIS A 186 -3.72 14.53 13.93
C HIS A 186 -2.47 15.40 13.75
N ARG A 187 -1.36 14.80 13.29
CA ARG A 187 -0.12 15.52 12.99
C ARG A 187 -0.35 16.68 12.01
N LYS A 188 -1.03 16.42 10.89
CA LYS A 188 -1.35 17.45 9.89
C LYS A 188 -2.23 18.57 10.44
N SER A 189 -3.14 18.26 11.36
CA SER A 189 -3.96 19.28 12.01
C SER A 189 -3.15 20.16 12.96
N ILE A 190 -2.21 19.58 13.70
CA ILE A 190 -1.28 20.32 14.56
C ILE A 190 -0.33 21.20 13.74
N GLU A 191 0.26 20.67 12.66
CA GLU A 191 1.12 21.44 11.75
C GLU A 191 0.39 22.65 11.18
N ARG A 192 -0.81 22.44 10.62
CA ARG A 192 -1.65 23.54 10.12
C ARG A 192 -2.08 24.53 11.19
N PHE A 193 -2.20 24.11 12.45
CA PHE A 193 -2.46 25.03 13.55
C PHE A 193 -1.22 25.88 13.85
N LYS A 194 -0.04 25.24 13.95
CA LYS A 194 1.23 25.91 14.19
C LYS A 194 1.55 26.94 13.11
N ASP A 195 1.33 26.59 11.84
CA ASP A 195 1.56 27.50 10.71
C ASP A 195 0.65 28.73 10.76
N ARG A 196 -0.59 28.58 11.27
CA ARG A 196 -1.56 29.68 11.37
C ARG A 196 -1.40 30.55 12.60
N HIS A 197 -0.98 29.97 13.73
CA HIS A 197 -1.00 30.64 15.03
C HIS A 197 0.39 30.88 15.62
N GLY A 198 1.46 30.37 15.01
CA GLY A 198 2.83 30.48 15.53
C GLY A 198 3.08 29.74 16.84
N ARG A 199 2.14 28.90 17.30
CA ARG A 199 2.21 28.13 18.55
C ARG A 199 1.47 26.79 18.42
N LEU A 200 1.69 25.89 19.37
CA LEU A 200 0.92 24.65 19.49
C LEU A 200 -0.50 24.91 20.05
N PRO A 201 -1.48 24.04 19.73
CA PRO A 201 -2.82 24.14 20.31
C PRO A 201 -2.79 23.79 21.80
N ASN A 202 -3.57 24.53 22.60
CA ASN A 202 -3.84 24.16 24.00
C ASN A 202 -4.88 23.03 24.09
N GLU A 203 -5.17 22.52 25.29
CA GLU A 203 -6.07 21.37 25.47
C GLU A 203 -7.49 21.60 24.94
N SER A 204 -8.07 22.79 25.14
CA SER A 204 -9.40 23.11 24.60
C SER A 204 -9.39 23.18 23.07
N GLU A 205 -8.30 23.64 22.47
CA GLU A 205 -8.13 23.68 21.01
C GLU A 205 -7.87 22.29 20.43
N LYS A 206 -7.14 21.42 21.14
CA LYS A 206 -6.95 20.01 20.76
C LYS A 206 -8.29 19.28 20.71
N GLU A 207 -9.15 19.50 21.69
CA GLU A 207 -10.50 18.91 21.72
C GLU A 207 -11.33 19.34 20.50
N LYS A 208 -11.32 20.64 20.16
CA LYS A 208 -12.01 21.16 18.96
C LYS A 208 -11.46 20.64 17.64
N LEU A 209 -10.18 20.26 17.61
CA LEU A 209 -9.53 19.67 16.44
C LEU A 209 -9.78 18.16 16.32
N GLY A 210 -10.56 17.56 17.23
CA GLY A 210 -10.78 16.12 17.29
C GLY A 210 -9.52 15.35 17.68
N LEU A 211 -8.57 16.03 18.34
CA LEU A 211 -7.29 15.47 18.79
C LEU A 211 -7.35 14.96 20.23
N SER A 212 -8.45 15.20 20.95
CA SER A 212 -8.68 14.63 22.27
C SER A 212 -8.87 13.11 22.14
N CYS A 213 -8.04 12.35 22.87
CA CYS A 213 -8.18 10.91 23.00
C CYS A 213 -9.55 10.61 23.64
N GLY A 214 -10.58 10.36 22.83
CA GLY A 214 -11.74 9.61 23.26
C GLY A 214 -11.27 8.22 23.69
N ALA A 215 -11.69 7.80 24.88
CA ALA A 215 -11.25 6.61 25.61
C ALA A 215 -10.60 5.51 24.74
N GLU A 216 -9.35 5.20 25.10
CA GLU A 216 -8.56 4.03 24.70
C GLU A 216 -7.88 4.10 23.30
N ASN A 217 -6.56 4.38 23.33
CA ASN A 217 -5.52 3.95 22.36
C ASN A 217 -4.91 4.94 21.35
N CYS A 218 -5.16 6.25 21.38
CA CYS A 218 -4.49 7.19 20.44
C CYS A 218 -3.25 7.92 20.99
N CYS A 219 -2.90 7.72 22.26
CA CYS A 219 -1.91 8.54 22.97
C CYS A 219 -0.56 7.81 23.21
N GLN A 220 -0.01 7.14 22.20
CA GLN A 220 1.40 6.68 22.19
C GLN A 220 2.20 7.41 21.11
N LEU A 221 2.28 8.74 21.22
CA LEU A 221 3.24 9.57 20.49
C LEU A 221 3.92 10.51 21.47
N ASP A 222 4.47 9.95 22.55
CA ASP A 222 5.48 10.62 23.38
C ASP A 222 6.44 9.53 23.90
N ASN A 223 7.54 9.36 23.15
CA ASN A 223 8.88 8.98 23.62
C ASN A 223 9.87 9.21 22.47
#